data_AF-A0A2W5C2F2-F1
#
_entry.id   AF-A0A2W5C2F2-F1
#
_cell.length_a   1.000
_cell.length_b   1.000
_cell.length_c   1.000
_cell.angle_alpha   90.00
_cell.angle_beta   90.00
_cell.angle_gamma   90.00
#
_symmetry.space_group_name_H-M   'P 1'
#
loop_
_entity.id
_entity.type
_entity.pdbx_description
1 polymer ?
#
loop_
_entity_poly.entity_id
_entity_poly.type
_entity_poly.pdbx_seq_one_letter_code
_entity_poly.pdbx_strand_id
1 'polypeptide(L)'
;VKGCVSKVWLFEEMGADGRYHFHADSDGKITKGLVAIVLAAYEGKTAQEIAAVDIEAAFEKLGLSENLSPNRRNGFFAMVEKIRALSR
;
A
#
# COMPACT_ATOMS: atom_id res chain seq x y z
N VAL A 1 8.91 5.56 -3.05
CA VAL A 1 8.05 4.99 -4.14
C VAL A 1 8.07 5.91 -5.34
N LYS A 2 8.31 5.40 -6.55
CA LYS A 2 8.26 6.21 -7.79
C LYS A 2 6.81 6.23 -8.31
N GLY A 3 6.35 7.35 -8.85
CA GLY A 3 5.00 7.50 -9.43
C GLY A 3 3.96 8.17 -8.53
N CYS A 4 4.27 8.42 -7.25
CA CYS A 4 3.48 9.32 -6.42
C CYS A 4 3.88 10.77 -6.68
N VAL A 5 2.91 11.68 -6.69
CA VAL A 5 3.18 13.14 -6.73
C VAL A 5 3.86 13.58 -5.43
N SER A 6 3.42 13.02 -4.30
CA SER A 6 4.07 13.14 -2.99
C SER A 6 5.20 12.14 -2.84
N LYS A 7 6.23 12.46 -2.06
CA LYS A 7 7.24 11.47 -1.67
C LYS A 7 6.60 10.46 -0.73
N VAL A 8 6.94 9.19 -0.92
CA VAL A 8 6.56 8.09 -0.03
C VAL A 8 7.80 7.28 0.28
N TRP A 9 8.06 7.09 1.56
CA TRP A 9 9.07 6.19 2.10
C TRP A 9 8.36 4.96 2.62
N LEU A 10 8.86 3.77 2.30
CA LEU A 10 8.26 2.50 2.68
C LEU A 10 9.39 1.52 2.95
N PHE A 11 9.30 0.82 4.08
CA PHE A 11 10.23 -0.23 4.49
C PHE A 11 9.46 -1.40 5.12
N GLU A 12 10.00 -2.60 4.94
CA GLU A 12 9.46 -3.86 5.41
C GLU A 12 10.39 -4.55 6.42
N GLU A 13 9.79 -5.30 7.33
CA GLU A 13 10.50 -6.23 8.21
C GLU A 13 9.78 -7.58 8.14
N MET A 14 10.53 -8.67 8.01
CA MET A 14 9.96 -10.02 8.06
C MET A 14 10.21 -10.63 9.44
N GLY A 15 9.13 -10.95 10.15
CA GLY A 15 9.17 -11.64 11.43
C GLY A 15 9.67 -13.08 11.29
N ALA A 16 10.09 -13.67 12.42
CA ALA A 16 10.54 -15.05 12.47
C ALA A 16 9.44 -16.08 12.09
N ASP A 17 8.19 -15.67 12.11
CA ASP A 17 7.02 -16.44 11.68
C ASP A 17 6.72 -16.31 10.18
N GLY A 18 7.57 -15.60 9.42
CA GLY A 18 7.41 -15.38 7.99
C GLY A 18 6.33 -14.34 7.62
N ARG A 19 5.87 -13.54 8.59
CA ARG A 19 4.92 -12.45 8.37
C ARG A 19 5.66 -11.14 8.13
N TYR A 20 5.15 -10.32 7.22
CA TYR A 20 5.71 -9.00 6.91
C TYR A 20 5.00 -7.91 7.72
N HIS A 21 5.81 -7.00 8.23
CA HIS A 21 5.41 -5.75 8.87
C HIS A 21 5.87 -4.58 8.00
N PHE A 22 4.95 -3.64 7.73
CA PHE A 22 5.26 -2.52 6.84
C PHE A 22 5.16 -1.20 7.57
N HIS A 23 6.10 -0.33 7.27
CA HIS A 23 6.14 1.02 7.77
C HIS A 23 6.28 1.97 6.59
N ALA A 24 5.48 3.03 6.58
CA ALA A 24 5.53 4.01 5.52
C ALA A 24 5.08 5.39 5.99
N ASP A 25 5.60 6.42 5.34
CA ASP A 25 5.16 7.80 5.53
C ASP A 25 5.19 8.58 4.20
N SER A 26 4.50 9.72 4.16
CA SER A 26 4.46 10.61 2.99
C SER A 26 4.47 12.09 3.36
N ASP A 27 5.09 12.93 2.54
CA ASP A 27 5.02 14.40 2.74
C ASP A 27 3.62 14.99 2.43
N GLY A 28 2.72 14.23 1.80
CA GLY A 28 1.36 14.67 1.45
C GLY A 28 0.30 14.18 2.44
N LYS A 29 -0.56 15.09 2.94
CA LYS A 29 -1.65 14.76 3.89
C LYS A 29 -2.63 13.69 3.36
N ILE A 30 -3.10 13.82 2.12
CA ILE A 30 -4.00 12.82 1.51
C ILE A 30 -3.27 11.52 1.27
N THR A 31 -2.02 11.59 0.78
CA THR A 31 -1.19 10.42 0.53
C THR A 31 -0.91 9.64 1.83
N LYS A 32 -0.73 10.31 2.99
CA LYS A 32 -0.64 9.64 4.30
C LYS A 32 -1.88 8.80 4.62
N GLY A 33 -3.08 9.31 4.31
CA GLY A 33 -4.31 8.53 4.48
C GLY A 33 -4.33 7.28 3.60
N LEU A 34 -3.91 7.42 2.33
CA LEU A 34 -3.79 6.28 1.42
C LEU A 34 -2.72 5.28 1.86
N VAL A 35 -1.60 5.75 2.40
CA VAL A 35 -0.57 4.91 3.02
C VAL A 35 -1.19 4.09 4.15
N ALA A 36 -1.94 4.71 5.06
CA ALA A 36 -2.56 4.01 6.19
C ALA A 36 -3.50 2.88 5.73
N ILE A 37 -4.28 3.11 4.66
CA ILE A 37 -5.16 2.09 4.08
C ILE A 37 -4.35 0.92 3.52
N VAL A 38 -3.28 1.21 2.78
CA VAL A 38 -2.40 0.18 2.22
C VAL A 38 -1.74 -0.62 3.35
N LEU A 39 -1.17 0.04 4.36
CA LEU A 39 -0.56 -0.64 5.50
C LEU A 39 -1.57 -1.56 6.19
N ALA A 40 -2.77 -1.08 6.50
CA ALA A 40 -3.83 -1.90 7.11
C ALA A 40 -4.21 -3.11 6.25
N ALA A 41 -4.17 -2.99 4.92
CA ALA A 41 -4.47 -4.09 4.01
C ALA A 41 -3.39 -5.17 3.98
N TYR A 42 -2.13 -4.86 4.32
CA TYR A 42 -1.00 -5.79 4.17
C TYR A 42 -0.30 -6.19 5.46
N GLU A 43 -0.54 -5.48 6.56
CA GLU A 43 0.12 -5.71 7.84
C GLU A 43 -0.05 -7.15 8.35
N GLY A 44 1.05 -7.73 8.83
CA GLY A 44 1.10 -9.03 9.48
C GLY A 44 0.78 -10.20 8.55
N LYS A 45 0.91 -10.05 7.23
CA LYS A 45 0.63 -11.11 6.25
C LYS A 45 1.89 -11.82 5.78
N THR A 46 1.76 -13.10 5.44
CA THR A 46 2.80 -13.84 4.71
C THR A 46 2.87 -13.40 3.25
N ALA A 47 3.95 -13.74 2.53
CA ALA A 47 4.06 -13.48 1.10
C ALA A 47 2.88 -14.03 0.29
N GLN A 48 2.39 -15.23 0.65
CA GLN A 48 1.24 -15.86 0.00
C GLN A 48 -0.06 -15.08 0.27
N GLU A 49 -0.29 -14.67 1.51
CA GLU A 49 -1.46 -13.86 1.89
C GLU A 49 -1.42 -12.50 1.19
N ILE A 50 -0.26 -11.85 1.10
CA ILE A 50 -0.04 -10.58 0.39
C ILE A 50 -0.39 -10.72 -1.10
N ALA A 51 0.07 -11.79 -1.75
CA ALA A 51 -0.25 -12.07 -3.15
C ALA A 51 -1.75 -12.30 -3.38
N ALA A 52 -2.46 -12.85 -2.40
CA ALA A 52 -3.88 -13.13 -2.46
C ALA A 52 -4.79 -11.92 -2.14
N VAL A 53 -4.24 -10.79 -1.70
CA VAL A 53 -5.05 -9.59 -1.41
C VAL A 53 -5.63 -9.01 -2.69
N ASP A 54 -6.97 -9.01 -2.78
CA ASP A 54 -7.74 -8.28 -3.77
C ASP A 54 -7.90 -6.81 -3.36
N ILE A 55 -6.84 -6.06 -3.62
CA ILE A 55 -6.75 -4.64 -3.27
C ILE A 55 -7.63 -3.76 -4.15
N GLU A 56 -7.98 -4.20 -5.36
CA GLU A 56 -8.88 -3.48 -6.26
C GLU A 56 -10.30 -3.50 -5.73
N ALA A 57 -10.79 -4.69 -5.33
CA ALA A 57 -12.10 -4.80 -4.69
C ALA A 57 -12.18 -3.98 -3.39
N ALA A 58 -11.10 -3.98 -2.59
CA ALA A 58 -11.04 -3.13 -1.39
C ALA A 58 -11.09 -1.63 -1.74
N PHE A 59 -10.35 -1.21 -2.76
CA PHE A 59 -10.29 0.18 -3.22
C PHE A 59 -11.65 0.67 -3.75
N GLU A 60 -12.38 -0.18 -4.48
CA GLU A 60 -13.74 0.09 -4.95
C GLU A 60 -14.75 0.13 -3.81
N LYS A 61 -14.73 -0.86 -2.90
CA LYS A 61 -15.64 -0.94 -1.76
C LYS A 61 -15.53 0.27 -0.82
N LEU A 62 -14.34 0.85 -0.72
CA LEU A 62 -14.08 2.06 0.06
C LEU A 62 -14.49 3.35 -0.69
N GLY A 63 -14.99 3.26 -1.93
CA GLY A 63 -15.39 4.40 -2.75
C GLY A 63 -14.21 5.28 -3.16
N LEU A 64 -12.98 4.78 -3.11
CA LEU A 64 -11.78 5.59 -3.39
C LEU A 64 -11.61 5.87 -4.88
N SER A 65 -12.12 4.99 -5.75
CA SER A 65 -12.03 5.15 -7.20
C SER A 65 -12.73 6.40 -7.72
N GLU A 66 -13.86 6.77 -7.11
CA GLU A 66 -14.68 7.92 -7.51
C GLU A 66 -14.20 9.23 -6.88
N ASN A 67 -13.51 9.15 -5.74
CA ASN A 67 -13.15 10.31 -4.93
C ASN A 67 -11.68 10.75 -5.05
N LEU A 68 -10.86 9.97 -5.76
CA LEU A 68 -9.44 10.27 -5.95
C LEU A 68 -9.16 10.73 -7.38
N SER A 69 -8.34 11.78 -7.49
CA SER A 69 -7.78 12.18 -8.78
C SER A 69 -6.92 11.06 -9.38
N PRO A 70 -6.74 11.01 -10.71
CA PRO A 70 -5.92 9.99 -11.37
C PRO A 70 -4.52 9.84 -10.76
N ASN A 71 -3.88 10.97 -10.42
CA ASN A 71 -2.55 10.96 -9.79
C ASN A 71 -2.53 10.27 -8.42
N ARG A 72 -3.60 10.45 -7.61
CA ARG A 72 -3.70 9.82 -6.29
C ARG A 72 -4.00 8.33 -6.41
N ARG A 73 -4.87 7.95 -7.35
CA ARG A 73 -5.13 6.54 -7.69
C ARG A 73 -3.84 5.85 -8.12
N ASN A 74 -3.09 6.45 -9.04
CA ASN A 74 -1.82 5.88 -9.51
C ASN A 74 -0.79 5.76 -8.37
N GLY A 75 -0.72 6.77 -7.50
CA GLY A 75 0.13 6.71 -6.30
C GLY A 75 -0.25 5.57 -5.36
N PHE A 76 -1.54 5.34 -5.12
CA PHE A 76 -2.04 4.21 -4.34
C PHE A 76 -1.56 2.87 -4.90
N PHE A 77 -1.80 2.62 -6.19
CA PHE A 77 -1.39 1.35 -6.82
C PHE A 77 0.14 1.21 -6.94
N ALA A 78 0.90 2.30 -7.07
CA ALA A 78 2.36 2.24 -7.02
C ALA A 78 2.89 1.78 -5.64
N MET A 79 2.19 2.12 -4.54
CA MET A 79 2.55 1.62 -3.20
C MET A 79 2.25 0.14 -3.05
N VAL A 80 1.09 -0.31 -3.56
CA VAL A 80 0.69 -1.73 -3.61
C VAL A 80 1.75 -2.57 -4.33
N GLU A 81 2.13 -2.15 -5.53
CA GLU A 81 3.14 -2.85 -6.33
C GLU A 81 4.50 -2.87 -5.63
N LYS A 82 4.85 -1.79 -4.92
CA LYS A 82 6.08 -1.75 -4.13
C LYS A 82 6.05 -2.75 -2.97
N ILE A 83 4.92 -2.88 -2.25
CA ILE A 83 4.77 -3.89 -1.19
C ILE A 83 4.93 -5.29 -1.76
N ARG A 84 4.18 -5.64 -2.81
CA ARG A 84 4.26 -6.95 -3.46
C ARG A 84 5.68 -7.29 -3.94
N ALA A 85 6.43 -6.28 -4.39
CA ALA A 85 7.83 -6.47 -4.80
C ALA A 85 8.80 -6.72 -3.64
N LEU A 86 8.50 -6.22 -2.44
CA LEU A 86 9.31 -6.42 -1.22
C LEU A 86 8.98 -7.74 -0.50
N SER A 87 7.81 -8.31 -0.77
CA SER A 87 7.32 -9.53 -0.14
C SER A 87 7.56 -10.81 -0.95
N ARG A 88 8.74 -10.93 -1.56
CA ARG A 88 9.09 -12.07 -2.41
C ARG A 88 9.94 -13.09 -1.68
#